data_AF-A0A6A5QL00-F1
#
_entry.id   AF-A0A6A5QL00-F1
#
_cell.length_a   1.000
_cell.length_b   1.000
_cell.length_c   1.000
_cell.angle_alpha   90.00
_cell.angle_beta   90.00
_cell.angle_gamma   90.00
#
_symmetry.space_group_name_H-M   'P 1'
#
loop_
_entity.id
_entity.type
_entity.pdbx_description
1 polymer ?
#
loop_
_entity_poly.entity_id
_entity_poly.type
_entity_poly.pdbx_seq_one_letter_code
_entity_poly.pdbx_strand_id
1 'polypeptide(L)'
;MPSLIRPNVHVALRLPSGLFKILDLTPNTSINLGKFGTFNSNLILGRPYYLTYELLDRDHGMSKNELRVVPAAELHAEALGSQDAPAAEASDENADAGAGFDIAGEDGEAIMRNNRLTVDDASRQKLSMHEIEELKKAGSGSGKEIIAKIMASHNAIDEKTSFSLAKYTLRKSRKYLRRFTVLPMDVGVLTEYVLEKEAYKIMELREDLLGLICSWANIHCGATSRIQTAEDGVSQVGGGRWLVVDDTGGLVTAALAERMGILHAEDDDEGDEQEGEEQASEAVATEQPAQNGVIEAVEGVDADTAMPDADISHLPKPNTANIDTASQPRRPPRPHVPQMSARTNTLTVLHANNQPNLSYLKYFGYDYGAPAPSHPLYKHLKSLSWLSLLHPEDDPQYDEPETISDDLLATMKSSKRGTYYRKRRRWERVKFVVDETRAGGFDGLVVATAMDAKTVLKELVPLVRGGGKIVVYNQNVEPLVELCDYYSKERRAAYIAREFGPPAQTLRQQNGKKHKYDDDADTTSSTMEGGNEEDDFPLNPTLLLAPSLQTARARQWQVLPQRTHPMMTSKGGAEGYIFTATRVLPVEGRVEARGHHGKKKRKVDMEIGTAIPASS
;
A
#
# COMPACT_ATOMS: atom_id res chain seq x y z
N MET A 1 -6.95 -14.46 2.39
CA MET A 1 -5.87 -14.51 1.39
C MET A 1 -5.88 -15.91 0.81
N PRO A 2 -6.16 -16.04 -0.50
CA PRO A 2 -6.35 -17.35 -1.11
C PRO A 2 -5.06 -18.16 -1.09
N SER A 3 -5.17 -19.45 -0.79
CA SER A 3 -4.03 -20.39 -0.76
C SER A 3 -3.60 -20.85 -2.15
N LEU A 4 -4.50 -20.74 -3.13
CA LEU A 4 -4.34 -21.20 -4.50
C LEU A 4 -4.44 -20.05 -5.50
N ILE A 5 -3.75 -20.20 -6.63
CA ILE A 5 -3.75 -19.24 -7.72
C ILE A 5 -5.10 -19.31 -8.44
N ARG A 6 -5.90 -18.25 -8.32
CA ARG A 6 -7.21 -18.11 -8.97
C ARG A 6 -7.14 -17.45 -10.35
N PRO A 7 -8.15 -17.63 -11.20
CA PRO A 7 -8.27 -16.87 -12.44
C PRO A 7 -8.67 -15.40 -12.17
N ASN A 8 -8.34 -14.51 -13.10
CA ASN A 8 -8.70 -13.08 -13.11
C ASN A 8 -8.28 -12.31 -11.84
N VAL A 9 -7.17 -12.72 -11.24
CA VAL A 9 -6.53 -12.00 -10.13
C VAL A 9 -5.14 -11.53 -10.56
N HIS A 10 -4.72 -10.41 -9.99
CA HIS A 10 -3.34 -9.98 -10.14
C HIS A 10 -2.42 -10.89 -9.33
N VAL A 11 -1.27 -11.24 -9.90
CA VAL A 11 -0.18 -11.97 -9.21
C VAL A 11 1.16 -11.31 -9.51
N ALA A 12 2.13 -11.52 -8.62
CA ALA A 12 3.51 -11.12 -8.84
C ALA A 12 4.36 -12.32 -9.23
N LEU A 13 5.06 -12.23 -10.36
CA LEU A 13 6.08 -13.18 -10.75
C LEU A 13 7.45 -12.66 -10.35
N ARG A 14 8.11 -13.33 -9.39
CA ARG A 14 9.51 -13.06 -9.03
C ARG A 14 10.43 -13.73 -10.04
N LEU A 15 11.18 -12.93 -10.77
CA LEU A 15 12.15 -13.40 -11.75
C LEU A 15 13.47 -13.80 -11.07
N PRO A 16 14.39 -14.52 -11.74
CA PRO A 16 15.69 -14.90 -11.19
C PRO A 16 16.59 -13.71 -10.87
N SER A 17 16.29 -12.54 -11.46
CA SER A 17 16.93 -11.27 -11.11
C SER A 17 16.53 -10.74 -9.74
N GLY A 18 15.47 -11.28 -9.12
CA GLY A 18 14.83 -10.77 -7.91
C GLY A 18 13.67 -9.82 -8.18
N LEU A 19 13.60 -9.22 -9.39
CA LEU A 19 12.57 -8.25 -9.76
C LEU A 19 11.19 -8.89 -9.91
N PHE A 20 10.16 -8.12 -9.57
CA PHE A 20 8.77 -8.52 -9.77
C PHE A 20 8.21 -8.08 -11.12
N LYS A 21 7.44 -8.98 -11.72
CA LYS A 21 6.54 -8.68 -12.83
C LYS A 21 5.10 -8.95 -12.39
N ILE A 22 4.31 -7.88 -12.24
CA ILE A 22 2.89 -7.97 -11.94
C ILE A 22 2.10 -8.18 -13.22
N LEU A 23 1.11 -9.06 -13.20
CA LEU A 23 0.20 -9.34 -14.30
C LEU A 23 -1.16 -9.82 -13.80
N ASP A 24 -2.19 -9.66 -14.62
CA ASP A 24 -3.52 -10.21 -14.40
C ASP A 24 -3.64 -11.60 -15.03
N LEU A 25 -4.05 -12.59 -14.23
CA LEU A 25 -4.13 -14.00 -14.63
C LEU A 25 -5.43 -14.33 -15.36
N THR A 26 -5.53 -13.88 -16.60
CA THR A 26 -6.61 -14.29 -17.49
C THR A 26 -6.42 -15.75 -17.96
N PRO A 27 -7.42 -16.63 -17.82
CA PRO A 27 -7.35 -18.00 -18.34
C PRO A 27 -7.10 -18.07 -19.85
N ASN A 28 -6.47 -19.15 -20.30
CA ASN A 28 -6.18 -19.42 -21.72
C ASN A 28 -5.31 -18.35 -22.42
N THR A 29 -4.50 -17.59 -21.68
CA THR A 29 -3.61 -16.58 -22.25
C THR A 29 -2.14 -16.99 -22.16
N SER A 30 -1.31 -16.43 -23.04
CA SER A 30 0.14 -16.66 -23.03
C SER A 30 0.86 -15.56 -22.25
N ILE A 31 1.52 -15.94 -21.16
CA ILE A 31 2.31 -15.06 -20.30
C ILE A 31 3.75 -15.02 -20.81
N ASN A 32 4.21 -13.84 -21.24
CA ASN A 32 5.57 -13.63 -21.72
C ASN A 32 6.49 -13.14 -20.59
N LEU A 33 7.62 -13.80 -20.34
CA LEU A 33 8.64 -13.44 -19.34
C LEU A 33 9.90 -12.79 -19.95
N GLY A 34 9.79 -12.27 -21.16
CA GLY A 34 10.89 -11.69 -21.93
C GLY A 34 11.93 -12.75 -22.28
N LYS A 35 13.18 -12.54 -21.86
CA LYS A 35 14.29 -13.46 -22.12
C LYS A 35 14.09 -14.86 -21.53
N PHE A 36 13.21 -15.02 -20.54
CA PHE A 36 12.97 -16.31 -19.88
C PHE A 36 11.95 -17.18 -20.61
N GLY A 37 11.32 -16.68 -21.69
CA GLY A 37 10.35 -17.43 -22.50
C GLY A 37 8.90 -17.07 -22.18
N THR A 38 7.98 -17.88 -22.71
CA THR A 38 6.52 -17.66 -22.62
C THR A 38 5.86 -18.95 -22.16
N PHE A 39 4.77 -18.89 -21.40
CA PHE A 39 3.99 -20.09 -21.02
C PHE A 39 2.49 -19.79 -20.97
N ASN A 40 1.64 -20.82 -20.94
CA ASN A 40 0.19 -20.65 -20.85
C ASN A 40 -0.24 -20.44 -19.39
N SER A 41 -1.11 -19.46 -19.12
CA SER A 41 -1.60 -19.14 -17.77
C SER A 41 -2.23 -20.34 -17.06
N ASN A 42 -2.89 -21.24 -17.80
CA ASN A 42 -3.53 -22.43 -17.23
C ASN A 42 -2.57 -23.38 -16.51
N LEU A 43 -1.27 -23.31 -16.80
CA LEU A 43 -0.28 -24.19 -16.18
C LEU A 43 -0.03 -23.86 -14.70
N ILE A 44 -0.38 -22.66 -14.26
CA ILE A 44 -0.22 -22.20 -12.87
C ILE A 44 -1.55 -22.03 -12.13
N LEU A 45 -2.69 -21.97 -12.83
CA LEU A 45 -4.01 -21.88 -12.20
C LEU A 45 -4.29 -23.11 -11.32
N GLY A 46 -4.90 -22.89 -10.16
CA GLY A 46 -5.22 -23.93 -9.18
C GLY A 46 -4.01 -24.48 -8.40
N ARG A 47 -2.79 -24.01 -8.68
CA ARG A 47 -1.59 -24.39 -7.91
C ARG A 47 -1.37 -23.46 -6.72
N PRO A 48 -0.65 -23.91 -5.67
CA PRO A 48 -0.34 -23.04 -4.54
C PRO A 48 0.67 -21.94 -4.92
N TYR A 49 0.61 -20.83 -4.20
CA TYR A 49 1.60 -19.77 -4.26
C TYR A 49 2.98 -20.22 -3.75
N TYR A 50 4.00 -19.40 -3.98
CA TYR A 50 5.40 -19.59 -3.57
C TYR A 50 6.14 -20.75 -4.25
N LEU A 51 5.49 -21.48 -5.16
CA LEU A 51 6.14 -22.45 -6.02
C LEU A 51 7.04 -21.76 -7.04
N THR A 52 8.23 -22.32 -7.23
CA THR A 52 9.16 -21.92 -8.29
C THR A 52 9.03 -22.88 -9.47
N TYR A 53 8.79 -22.33 -10.65
CA TYR A 53 8.65 -23.07 -11.88
C TYR A 53 9.89 -22.89 -12.74
N GLU A 54 10.29 -23.94 -13.43
CA GLU A 54 11.29 -23.94 -14.49
C GLU A 54 10.59 -24.21 -15.83
N LEU A 55 10.81 -23.32 -16.79
CA LEU A 55 10.31 -23.46 -18.14
C LEU A 55 11.13 -24.51 -18.89
N LEU A 56 10.48 -25.61 -19.28
CA LEU A 56 11.11 -26.63 -20.11
C LEU A 56 11.08 -26.22 -21.58
N ASP A 57 12.11 -26.62 -22.33
CA ASP A 57 12.14 -26.40 -23.77
C ASP A 57 11.12 -27.31 -24.47
N ARG A 58 10.76 -26.94 -25.70
CA ARG A 58 9.84 -27.75 -26.50
C ARG A 58 10.59 -29.00 -26.96
N ASP A 59 10.30 -30.14 -26.35
CA ASP A 59 10.73 -31.42 -26.90
C ASP A 59 10.20 -31.57 -28.32
N HIS A 60 11.01 -32.15 -29.22
CA HIS A 60 10.71 -32.38 -30.62
C HIS A 60 9.44 -33.27 -30.77
N GLY A 61 8.25 -32.65 -30.73
CA GLY A 61 6.96 -33.32 -30.88
C GLY A 61 5.80 -32.73 -30.07
N MET A 62 6.07 -31.97 -28.99
CA MET A 62 5.03 -31.35 -28.16
C MET A 62 4.88 -29.87 -28.48
N SER A 63 3.66 -29.42 -28.83
CA SER A 63 3.42 -28.01 -29.20
C SER A 63 3.33 -27.05 -28.01
N LYS A 64 3.18 -27.58 -26.79
CA LYS A 64 2.91 -26.81 -25.56
C LYS A 64 4.17 -26.75 -24.70
N ASN A 65 4.44 -25.57 -24.13
CA ASN A 65 5.54 -25.39 -23.18
C ASN A 65 5.11 -25.98 -21.83
N GLU A 66 5.99 -26.77 -21.21
CA GLU A 66 5.73 -27.39 -19.90
C GLU A 66 6.42 -26.64 -18.76
N LEU A 67 5.82 -26.70 -17.57
CA LEU A 67 6.38 -26.14 -16.34
C LEU A 67 6.76 -27.27 -15.38
N ARG A 68 8.03 -27.34 -15.01
CA ARG A 68 8.50 -28.19 -13.92
C ARG A 68 8.48 -27.40 -12.62
N VAL A 69 7.90 -27.95 -11.57
CA VAL A 69 8.06 -27.41 -10.20
C VAL A 69 9.47 -27.74 -9.72
N VAL A 70 10.20 -26.72 -9.27
CA VAL A 70 11.54 -26.86 -8.72
C VAL A 70 11.43 -27.12 -7.21
N PRO A 71 11.90 -28.27 -6.71
CA PRO A 71 11.85 -28.57 -5.28
C PRO A 71 12.73 -27.60 -4.47
N ALA A 72 12.32 -27.33 -3.22
CA ALA A 72 13.07 -26.46 -2.32
C ALA A 72 14.52 -26.94 -2.11
N ALA A 73 14.74 -28.27 -2.02
CA ALA A 73 16.07 -28.85 -1.89
C ALA A 73 17.02 -28.45 -3.03
N GLU A 74 16.53 -28.39 -4.27
CA GLU A 74 17.31 -27.96 -5.44
C GLU A 74 17.68 -26.47 -5.34
N LEU A 75 16.75 -25.62 -4.90
CA LEU A 75 16.99 -24.19 -4.68
C LEU A 75 18.00 -23.94 -3.55
N HIS A 76 17.91 -24.70 -2.46
CA HIS A 76 18.83 -24.59 -1.32
C HIS A 76 20.24 -25.08 -1.70
N ALA A 77 20.35 -26.21 -2.40
CA ALA A 77 21.64 -26.72 -2.88
C ALA A 77 22.34 -25.72 -3.82
N GLU A 78 21.57 -25.05 -4.69
CA GLU A 78 22.10 -24.01 -5.58
C GLU A 78 22.58 -22.76 -4.82
N ALA A 79 21.86 -22.37 -3.75
CA ALA A 79 22.21 -21.22 -2.92
C ALA A 79 23.45 -21.46 -2.05
N LEU A 80 23.55 -22.65 -1.45
CA LEU A 80 24.64 -23.05 -0.57
C LEU A 80 25.91 -23.40 -1.36
N GLY A 81 25.76 -24.05 -2.52
CA GLY A 81 26.85 -24.69 -3.24
C GLY A 81 27.02 -26.14 -2.80
N SER A 82 27.70 -26.95 -3.63
CA SER A 82 27.79 -28.41 -3.48
C SER A 82 28.50 -28.93 -2.22
N GLN A 83 29.11 -28.06 -1.41
CA GLN A 83 29.80 -28.47 -0.18
C GLN A 83 28.89 -28.53 1.06
N ASP A 84 27.76 -27.82 1.06
CA ASP A 84 26.84 -27.73 2.21
C ASP A 84 25.44 -28.31 1.87
N ALA A 85 25.27 -28.96 0.72
CA ALA A 85 24.04 -29.69 0.40
C ALA A 85 23.94 -30.91 1.34
N PRO A 86 22.76 -31.26 1.87
CA PRO A 86 22.61 -32.48 2.65
C PRO A 86 23.05 -33.65 1.76
N ALA A 87 24.04 -34.40 2.23
CA ALA A 87 24.69 -35.44 1.46
C ALA A 87 23.66 -36.43 0.90
N ALA A 88 23.41 -36.36 -0.41
CA ALA A 88 22.97 -37.51 -1.15
C ALA A 88 24.23 -38.31 -1.45
N GLU A 89 24.31 -39.52 -0.90
CA GLU A 89 25.45 -40.41 -1.02
C GLU A 89 25.90 -40.56 -2.46
N ALA A 90 27.07 -40.00 -2.77
CA ALA A 90 27.80 -40.28 -4.00
C ALA A 90 29.23 -40.61 -3.59
N SER A 91 29.59 -41.85 -3.87
CA SER A 91 30.87 -42.50 -3.65
C SER A 91 32.04 -41.69 -4.23
N ASP A 92 33.05 -41.50 -3.39
CA ASP A 92 34.42 -41.17 -3.78
C ASP A 92 34.92 -42.12 -4.87
N GLU A 93 35.58 -41.59 -5.90
CA GLU A 93 36.93 -42.03 -6.28
C GLU A 93 37.50 -41.20 -7.44
N ASN A 94 38.78 -40.84 -7.27
CA ASN A 94 39.78 -40.36 -8.23
C ASN A 94 39.86 -38.85 -8.53
N ALA A 95 40.87 -38.21 -7.93
CA ALA A 95 41.63 -37.14 -8.58
C ALA A 95 43.10 -37.18 -8.13
N ASP A 96 43.97 -37.57 -9.07
CA ASP A 96 45.43 -37.52 -9.00
C ASP A 96 45.96 -36.08 -9.16
N ALA A 97 47.19 -35.89 -8.71
CA ALA A 97 47.89 -34.68 -8.34
C ALA A 97 48.00 -33.58 -9.41
N GLY A 98 47.85 -32.33 -8.95
CA GLY A 98 48.31 -31.11 -9.60
C GLY A 98 48.71 -30.08 -8.55
N ALA A 99 50.02 -29.86 -8.41
CA ALA A 99 50.60 -29.01 -7.37
C ALA A 99 50.13 -27.54 -7.47
N GLY A 100 49.30 -27.13 -6.50
CA GLY A 100 48.94 -25.73 -6.23
C GLY A 100 49.11 -25.48 -4.74
N PHE A 101 49.80 -24.39 -4.38
CA PHE A 101 50.13 -24.07 -2.99
C PHE A 101 48.88 -23.66 -2.19
N ASP A 102 48.33 -24.62 -1.48
CA ASP A 102 47.24 -24.48 -0.51
C ASP A 102 47.79 -24.28 0.92
N ILE A 103 46.99 -23.66 1.80
CA ILE A 103 47.30 -23.65 3.24
C ILE A 103 47.12 -25.10 3.70
N ALA A 104 48.23 -25.78 4.01
CA ALA A 104 48.22 -27.18 4.43
C ALA A 104 47.79 -27.32 5.90
N GLY A 105 46.94 -28.30 6.16
CA GLY A 105 46.74 -28.83 7.51
C GLY A 105 47.95 -29.60 8.01
N GLU A 106 47.92 -29.99 9.27
CA GLU A 106 48.96 -30.82 9.91
C GLU A 106 49.17 -32.16 9.16
N ASP A 107 48.19 -32.58 8.35
CA ASP A 107 48.18 -33.81 7.54
C ASP A 107 48.48 -33.61 6.04
N GLY A 108 48.86 -32.40 5.60
CA GLY A 108 49.28 -32.15 4.21
C GLY A 108 48.16 -32.02 3.16
N GLU A 109 46.89 -32.12 3.56
CA GLU A 109 45.76 -31.81 2.70
C GLU A 109 45.55 -30.29 2.53
N ALA A 110 45.17 -29.90 1.31
CA ALA A 110 44.87 -28.54 0.90
C ALA A 110 43.61 -27.98 1.59
N ILE A 111 43.75 -27.25 2.71
CA ILE A 111 42.60 -26.78 3.50
C ILE A 111 41.81 -25.68 2.77
N MET A 112 42.46 -24.79 2.02
CA MET A 112 41.76 -23.68 1.37
C MET A 112 42.54 -23.09 0.19
N ARG A 113 41.93 -23.15 -1.00
CA ARG A 113 42.44 -22.52 -2.22
C ARG A 113 42.48 -21.00 -2.07
N ASN A 114 43.48 -20.33 -2.63
CA ASN A 114 43.63 -18.87 -2.60
C ASN A 114 43.65 -18.25 -4.00
N ASN A 115 43.38 -16.95 -4.09
CA ASN A 115 43.36 -16.21 -5.36
C ASN A 115 44.69 -15.49 -5.68
N ARG A 116 45.80 -15.83 -5.02
CA ARG A 116 47.09 -15.11 -5.15
C ARG A 116 47.63 -15.14 -6.57
N LEU A 117 47.42 -16.24 -7.28
CA LEU A 117 47.88 -16.46 -8.65
C LEU A 117 46.77 -16.24 -9.69
N THR A 118 45.58 -15.81 -9.26
CA THR A 118 44.47 -15.52 -10.17
C THR A 118 44.73 -14.22 -10.92
N VAL A 119 44.99 -14.31 -12.23
CA VAL A 119 45.15 -13.17 -13.14
C VAL A 119 43.86 -12.93 -13.92
N ASP A 120 43.34 -11.71 -13.92
CA ASP A 120 42.14 -11.37 -14.70
C ASP A 120 42.47 -11.29 -16.19
N ASP A 121 42.13 -12.34 -16.93
CA ASP A 121 42.35 -12.44 -18.37
C ASP A 121 41.06 -12.91 -19.06
N ALA A 122 40.70 -12.21 -20.14
CA ALA A 122 39.53 -12.54 -20.96
C ALA A 122 39.64 -13.95 -21.58
N SER A 123 40.86 -14.47 -21.76
CA SER A 123 41.10 -15.82 -22.28
C SER A 123 40.63 -16.95 -21.35
N ARG A 124 40.31 -16.65 -20.08
CA ARG A 124 39.84 -17.64 -19.09
C ARG A 124 38.51 -18.29 -19.46
N GLN A 125 37.68 -17.62 -20.26
CA GLN A 125 36.44 -18.18 -20.81
C GLN A 125 36.62 -18.41 -22.31
N LYS A 126 36.71 -19.67 -22.73
CA LYS A 126 36.87 -20.04 -24.15
C LYS A 126 35.61 -19.82 -24.98
N LEU A 127 34.43 -19.91 -24.36
CA LEU A 127 33.15 -19.78 -25.06
C LEU A 127 32.84 -18.30 -25.32
N SER A 128 32.72 -17.94 -26.59
CA SER A 128 32.42 -16.58 -27.04
C SER A 128 30.96 -16.19 -26.77
N MET A 129 30.66 -14.89 -26.81
CA MET A 129 29.29 -14.40 -26.67
C MET A 129 28.40 -14.88 -27.82
N HIS A 130 28.93 -14.95 -29.04
CA HIS A 130 28.20 -15.41 -30.22
C HIS A 130 27.77 -16.87 -30.07
N GLU A 131 28.68 -17.76 -29.65
CA GLU A 131 28.36 -19.17 -29.39
C GLU A 131 27.34 -19.32 -28.26
N ILE A 132 27.39 -18.48 -27.21
CA ILE A 132 26.37 -18.46 -26.16
C ILE A 132 24.99 -18.06 -26.70
N GLU A 133 24.94 -17.13 -27.65
CA GLU A 133 23.69 -16.73 -28.30
C GLU A 133 23.16 -17.80 -29.25
N GLU A 134 24.03 -18.50 -29.97
CA GLU A 134 23.67 -19.66 -30.77
C GLU A 134 23.10 -20.78 -29.91
N LEU A 135 23.71 -21.08 -28.76
CA LEU A 135 23.19 -22.07 -27.81
C LEU A 135 21.79 -21.70 -27.30
N LYS A 136 21.50 -20.40 -27.10
CA LYS A 136 20.16 -19.93 -26.74
C LYS A 136 19.16 -20.02 -27.89
N LYS A 137 19.60 -19.73 -29.12
CA LYS A 137 18.74 -19.73 -30.32
C LYS A 137 18.42 -21.15 -30.80
N ALA A 138 19.39 -22.05 -30.72
CA ALA A 138 19.26 -23.43 -31.16
C ALA A 138 18.21 -24.20 -30.35
N GLY A 139 17.77 -23.70 -29.18
CA GLY A 139 16.84 -24.39 -28.28
C GLY A 139 17.35 -25.77 -27.84
N SER A 140 18.64 -26.02 -28.06
CA SER A 140 19.29 -27.33 -28.03
C SER A 140 19.77 -27.70 -26.63
N GLY A 141 19.31 -27.02 -25.59
CA GLY A 141 19.67 -27.38 -24.24
C GLY A 141 19.00 -26.51 -23.20
N SER A 142 18.55 -27.17 -22.15
CA SER A 142 18.04 -26.52 -20.95
C SER A 142 19.04 -25.49 -20.44
N GLY A 143 18.59 -24.47 -19.70
CA GLY A 143 19.49 -23.47 -19.11
C GLY A 143 20.65 -24.09 -18.30
N LYS A 144 20.45 -25.32 -17.79
CA LYS A 144 21.46 -26.13 -17.10
C LYS A 144 22.61 -26.58 -18.01
N GLU A 145 22.33 -26.98 -19.24
CA GLU A 145 23.36 -27.39 -20.20
C GLU A 145 24.25 -26.23 -20.64
N ILE A 146 23.64 -25.05 -20.83
CA ILE A 146 24.40 -23.82 -21.12
C ILE A 146 25.36 -23.52 -19.96
N ILE A 147 24.89 -23.66 -18.72
CA ILE A 147 25.73 -23.47 -17.53
C ILE A 147 26.84 -24.53 -17.52
N ALA A 148 26.53 -25.81 -17.67
CA ALA A 148 27.51 -26.89 -17.68
C ALA A 148 28.60 -26.66 -18.74
N LYS A 149 28.23 -26.25 -19.96
CA LYS A 149 29.18 -25.93 -21.03
C LYS A 149 30.06 -24.73 -20.69
N ILE A 150 29.47 -23.67 -20.11
CA ILE A 150 30.21 -22.48 -19.62
C ILE A 150 31.19 -22.84 -18.50
N MET A 151 30.83 -23.78 -17.62
CA MET A 151 31.68 -24.26 -16.53
C MET A 151 32.83 -25.10 -17.08
N ALA A 152 32.56 -26.02 -18.01
CA ALA A 152 33.56 -26.87 -18.65
C ALA A 152 34.54 -26.08 -19.53
N SER A 153 34.11 -24.98 -20.16
CA SER A 153 34.95 -24.13 -21.00
C SER A 153 35.79 -23.09 -20.23
N HIS A 154 35.74 -23.10 -18.90
CA HIS A 154 36.46 -22.16 -18.04
C HIS A 154 37.83 -22.73 -17.64
N ASN A 155 38.92 -22.18 -18.18
CA ASN A 155 40.28 -22.74 -18.06
C ASN A 155 40.83 -22.80 -16.62
N ALA A 156 40.40 -21.88 -15.77
CA ALA A 156 40.93 -21.73 -14.41
C ALA A 156 39.78 -21.80 -13.39
N ILE A 157 38.87 -22.75 -13.58
CA ILE A 157 37.73 -22.92 -12.69
C ILE A 157 38.19 -23.51 -11.36
N ASP A 158 39.20 -24.38 -11.40
CA ASP A 158 39.74 -25.08 -10.22
C ASP A 158 40.55 -24.16 -9.30
N GLU A 159 41.12 -23.07 -9.83
CA GLU A 159 41.76 -22.01 -9.02
C GLU A 159 40.78 -21.29 -8.09
N LYS A 160 39.47 -21.42 -8.32
CA LYS A 160 38.45 -20.78 -7.49
C LYS A 160 38.29 -21.50 -6.16
N THR A 161 38.25 -20.71 -5.09
CA THR A 161 37.72 -21.16 -3.79
C THR A 161 36.30 -21.70 -3.93
N SER A 162 35.85 -22.55 -3.01
CA SER A 162 34.48 -23.08 -3.01
C SER A 162 33.41 -21.99 -3.00
N PHE A 163 33.60 -20.92 -2.22
CA PHE A 163 32.68 -19.79 -2.18
C PHE A 163 32.65 -18.98 -3.47
N SER A 164 33.80 -18.76 -4.10
CA SER A 164 33.86 -18.04 -5.38
C SER A 164 33.30 -18.88 -6.53
N LEU A 165 33.45 -20.21 -6.48
CA LEU A 165 32.79 -21.14 -7.38
C LEU A 165 31.26 -21.11 -7.20
N ALA A 166 30.76 -21.25 -5.96
CA ALA A 166 29.32 -21.17 -5.66
C ALA A 166 28.71 -19.83 -6.11
N LYS A 167 29.38 -18.71 -5.82
CA LYS A 167 28.98 -17.37 -6.29
C LYS A 167 28.96 -17.28 -7.82
N TYR A 168 29.94 -17.88 -8.49
CA TYR A 168 30.00 -17.90 -9.95
C TYR A 168 28.84 -18.71 -10.54
N THR A 169 28.60 -19.92 -10.03
CA THR A 169 27.51 -20.81 -10.44
C THR A 169 26.15 -20.14 -10.23
N LEU A 170 25.90 -19.55 -9.05
CA LEU A 170 24.65 -18.85 -8.74
C LEU A 170 24.41 -17.62 -9.63
N ARG A 171 25.48 -16.91 -10.02
CA ARG A 171 25.35 -15.82 -11.00
C ARG A 171 24.95 -16.34 -12.38
N LYS A 172 25.49 -17.49 -12.80
CA LYS A 172 25.16 -18.11 -14.09
C LYS A 172 23.75 -18.68 -14.06
N SER A 173 23.36 -19.35 -12.98
CA SER A 173 22.01 -19.87 -12.82
C SER A 173 20.95 -18.79 -12.90
N ARG A 174 21.10 -17.66 -12.18
CA ARG A 174 20.20 -16.49 -12.29
C ARG A 174 20.14 -15.89 -13.71
N LYS A 175 21.19 -16.06 -14.52
CA LYS A 175 21.27 -15.50 -15.87
C LYS A 175 20.63 -16.42 -16.92
N TYR A 176 20.81 -17.73 -16.80
CA TYR A 176 20.48 -18.71 -17.85
C TYR A 176 19.30 -19.63 -17.50
N LEU A 177 19.00 -19.87 -16.22
CA LEU A 177 17.83 -20.66 -15.85
C LEU A 177 16.55 -19.87 -16.10
N ARG A 178 15.60 -20.50 -16.78
CA ARG A 178 14.27 -19.97 -17.08
C ARG A 178 13.32 -20.23 -15.92
N ARG A 179 13.62 -19.65 -14.76
CA ARG A 179 12.83 -19.85 -13.53
C ARG A 179 11.99 -18.63 -13.19
N PHE A 180 10.90 -18.84 -12.47
CA PHE A 180 10.14 -17.78 -11.81
C PHE A 180 9.39 -18.33 -10.61
N THR A 181 9.14 -17.50 -9.59
CA THR A 181 8.29 -17.83 -8.45
C THR A 181 6.98 -17.06 -8.55
N VAL A 182 5.85 -17.73 -8.38
CA VAL A 182 4.53 -17.05 -8.32
C VAL A 182 4.25 -16.63 -6.88
N LEU A 183 3.98 -15.36 -6.64
CA LEU A 183 3.67 -14.78 -5.34
C LEU A 183 2.26 -14.17 -5.38
N PRO A 184 1.54 -14.17 -4.24
CA PRO A 184 0.29 -13.43 -4.14
C PRO A 184 0.55 -11.92 -4.25
N MET A 185 -0.50 -11.18 -4.62
CA MET A 185 -0.44 -9.72 -4.60
C MET A 185 -0.74 -9.19 -3.21
N ASP A 186 0.33 -8.80 -2.53
CA ASP A 186 0.30 -8.27 -1.17
C ASP A 186 0.71 -6.80 -1.21
N VAL A 187 0.36 -6.04 -0.17
CA VAL A 187 0.76 -4.64 -0.06
C VAL A 187 2.28 -4.50 -0.11
N GLY A 188 3.02 -5.34 0.60
CA GLY A 188 4.50 -5.32 0.58
C GLY A 188 5.10 -5.59 -0.80
N VAL A 189 4.56 -6.57 -1.54
CA VAL A 189 4.99 -6.89 -2.91
C VAL A 189 4.73 -5.72 -3.86
N LEU A 190 3.56 -5.09 -3.73
CA LEU A 190 3.22 -3.89 -4.51
C LEU A 190 4.13 -2.72 -4.14
N THR A 191 4.40 -2.50 -2.85
CA THR A 191 5.33 -1.47 -2.37
C THR A 191 6.71 -1.66 -2.99
N GLU A 192 7.30 -2.86 -2.93
CA GLU A 192 8.60 -3.14 -3.52
C GLU A 192 8.60 -2.93 -5.05
N TYR A 193 7.56 -3.40 -5.74
CA TYR A 193 7.41 -3.22 -7.18
C TYR A 193 7.34 -1.74 -7.59
N VAL A 194 6.51 -0.95 -6.91
CA VAL A 194 6.35 0.48 -7.21
C VAL A 194 7.60 1.25 -6.79
N LEU A 195 8.20 0.91 -5.65
CA LEU A 195 9.44 1.53 -5.21
C LEU A 195 10.52 1.33 -6.28
N GLU A 196 10.66 0.15 -6.86
CA GLU A 196 11.67 -0.12 -7.88
C GLU A 196 11.42 0.63 -9.21
N LYS A 197 10.16 0.76 -9.63
CA LYS A 197 9.84 1.40 -10.92
C LYS A 197 9.62 2.91 -10.84
N GLU A 198 8.85 3.36 -9.85
CA GLU A 198 8.27 4.71 -9.78
C GLU A 198 8.15 5.19 -8.31
N ALA A 199 9.25 5.14 -7.55
CA ALA A 199 9.28 5.48 -6.12
C ALA A 199 8.60 6.83 -5.77
N TYR A 200 8.78 7.85 -6.60
CA TYR A 200 8.22 9.18 -6.38
C TYR A 200 6.69 9.19 -6.31
N LYS A 201 5.99 8.26 -6.99
CA LYS A 201 4.51 8.17 -6.97
C LYS A 201 3.96 7.75 -5.63
N ILE A 202 4.75 7.04 -4.83
CA ILE A 202 4.39 6.61 -3.48
C ILE A 202 5.16 7.41 -2.43
N MET A 203 5.69 8.57 -2.82
CA MET A 203 6.47 9.42 -1.93
C MET A 203 7.64 8.66 -1.27
N GLU A 204 8.28 7.76 -2.01
CA GLU A 204 9.34 6.86 -1.52
C GLU A 204 8.99 6.06 -0.26
N LEU A 205 7.69 5.83 -0.02
CA LEU A 205 7.22 5.11 1.15
C LEU A 205 7.68 3.65 1.13
N ARG A 206 8.21 3.19 2.26
CA ARG A 206 8.78 1.85 2.45
C ARG A 206 7.86 0.98 3.31
N GLU A 207 8.01 -0.33 3.18
CA GLU A 207 7.17 -1.32 3.87
C GLU A 207 7.26 -1.20 5.40
N ASP A 208 8.46 -0.95 5.94
CA ASP A 208 8.67 -0.74 7.38
C ASP A 208 7.90 0.47 7.92
N LEU A 209 7.89 1.57 7.16
CA LEU A 209 7.11 2.76 7.50
C LEU A 209 5.60 2.55 7.35
N LEU A 210 5.14 1.81 6.33
CA LEU A 210 3.72 1.42 6.21
C LEU A 210 3.26 0.63 7.44
N GLY A 211 4.08 -0.32 7.90
CA GLY A 211 3.83 -1.08 9.12
C GLY A 211 3.75 -0.20 10.37
N LEU A 212 4.64 0.80 10.47
CA LEU A 212 4.60 1.78 11.56
C LEU A 212 3.38 2.69 11.50
N ILE A 213 3.00 3.18 10.31
CA ILE A 213 1.80 4.01 10.12
C ILE A 213 0.58 3.24 10.64
N CYS A 214 0.40 2.00 10.20
CA CYS A 214 -0.73 1.16 10.63
C CYS A 214 -0.73 0.91 12.14
N SER A 215 0.44 0.73 12.74
CA SER A 215 0.57 0.43 14.17
C SER A 215 0.32 1.65 15.04
N TRP A 216 0.91 2.80 14.69
CA TRP A 216 0.75 4.06 15.44
C TRP A 216 -0.65 4.65 15.31
N ALA A 217 -1.27 4.52 14.14
CA ALA A 217 -2.66 4.93 13.92
C ALA A 217 -3.66 3.96 14.57
N ASN A 218 -3.17 2.86 15.16
CA ASN A 218 -3.96 1.81 15.78
C ASN A 218 -5.05 1.30 14.82
N ILE A 219 -4.65 0.93 13.60
CA ILE A 219 -5.58 0.40 12.59
C ILE A 219 -5.94 -1.03 12.94
N HIS A 220 -7.24 -1.30 13.04
CA HIS A 220 -7.78 -2.63 13.30
C HIS A 220 -9.20 -2.76 12.76
N CYS A 221 -9.74 -3.99 12.73
CA CYS A 221 -11.16 -4.17 12.44
C CYS A 221 -12.01 -3.58 13.58
N GLY A 222 -12.92 -2.66 13.26
CA GLY A 222 -13.84 -2.05 14.22
C GLY A 222 -15.29 -2.51 14.09
N ALA A 223 -15.58 -3.55 13.29
CA ALA A 223 -16.93 -3.94 12.91
C ALA A 223 -17.84 -4.29 14.10
N THR A 224 -17.28 -4.83 15.19
CA THR A 224 -18.01 -5.21 16.41
C THR A 224 -18.03 -4.10 17.47
N SER A 225 -17.35 -2.97 17.23
CA SER A 225 -17.35 -1.85 18.17
C SER A 225 -18.72 -1.19 18.22
N ARG A 226 -19.19 -0.90 19.44
CA ARG A 226 -20.41 -0.11 19.63
C ARG A 226 -20.22 1.29 19.07
N ILE A 227 -21.25 1.80 18.40
CA ILE A 227 -21.37 3.19 18.01
C ILE A 227 -22.03 3.95 19.15
N GLN A 228 -21.43 5.06 19.55
CA GLN A 228 -21.97 5.98 20.56
C GLN A 228 -21.99 7.38 20.00
N THR A 229 -22.97 8.17 20.39
CA THR A 229 -22.94 9.62 20.19
C THR A 229 -22.06 10.24 21.27
N ALA A 230 -21.14 11.13 20.91
CA ALA A 230 -20.31 11.81 21.88
C ALA A 230 -21.12 12.81 22.74
N GLU A 231 -20.45 13.38 23.73
CA GLU A 231 -21.05 14.37 24.65
C GLU A 231 -21.55 15.65 23.93
N ASP A 232 -21.01 15.94 22.75
CA ASP A 232 -21.45 17.05 21.89
C ASP A 232 -22.81 16.82 21.20
N GLY A 233 -23.37 15.61 21.30
CA GLY A 233 -24.66 15.23 20.70
C GLY A 233 -24.62 15.03 19.18
N VAL A 234 -23.46 15.14 18.53
CA VAL A 234 -23.32 15.10 17.06
C VAL A 234 -22.27 14.09 16.61
N SER A 235 -21.11 14.07 17.27
CA SER A 235 -19.98 13.21 16.89
C SER A 235 -20.30 11.73 17.08
N GLN A 236 -19.89 10.91 16.10
CA GLN A 236 -19.98 9.46 16.18
C GLN A 236 -18.67 8.87 16.71
N VAL A 237 -18.71 8.30 17.91
CA VAL A 237 -17.55 7.67 18.56
C VAL A 237 -17.66 6.16 18.50
N GLY A 238 -16.57 5.51 18.12
CA GLY A 238 -16.48 4.06 17.99
C GLY A 238 -16.93 3.56 16.62
N GLY A 239 -16.86 2.24 16.43
CA GLY A 239 -17.15 1.61 15.16
C GLY A 239 -15.94 1.47 14.23
N GLY A 240 -14.74 1.95 14.57
CA GLY A 240 -13.55 1.84 13.72
C GLY A 240 -13.64 2.72 12.49
N ARG A 241 -13.52 4.04 12.68
CA ARG A 241 -13.57 5.04 11.60
C ARG A 241 -12.24 5.79 11.54
N TRP A 242 -11.54 5.69 10.41
CA TRP A 242 -10.30 6.44 10.18
C TRP A 242 -10.45 7.44 9.04
N LEU A 243 -9.89 8.62 9.27
CA LEU A 243 -9.78 9.68 8.27
C LEU A 243 -8.39 9.60 7.62
N VAL A 244 -8.34 9.66 6.30
CA VAL A 244 -7.12 9.41 5.54
C VAL A 244 -6.93 10.50 4.48
N VAL A 245 -5.73 11.07 4.39
CA VAL A 245 -5.28 11.86 3.23
C VAL A 245 -4.16 11.08 2.57
N ASP A 246 -4.35 10.68 1.31
CA ASP A 246 -3.46 9.74 0.62
C ASP A 246 -3.15 10.20 -0.82
N ASP A 247 -1.95 10.75 -1.02
CA ASP A 247 -1.40 11.08 -2.34
C ASP A 247 -0.52 9.97 -2.93
N THR A 248 -0.43 8.80 -2.26
CA THR A 248 0.40 7.67 -2.70
C THR A 248 -0.30 6.77 -3.73
N GLY A 249 -1.33 7.28 -4.42
CA GLY A 249 -2.13 6.53 -5.40
C GLY A 249 -3.01 5.43 -4.79
N GLY A 250 -3.24 5.49 -3.47
CA GLY A 250 -4.00 4.48 -2.71
C GLY A 250 -3.15 3.40 -2.04
N LEU A 251 -1.81 3.52 -2.02
CA LEU A 251 -0.95 2.52 -1.36
C LEU A 251 -1.14 2.53 0.16
N VAL A 252 -1.17 3.72 0.79
CA VAL A 252 -1.48 3.85 2.23
C VAL A 252 -2.89 3.32 2.49
N THR A 253 -3.88 3.75 1.70
CA THR A 253 -5.26 3.27 1.81
C THR A 253 -5.36 1.75 1.74
N ALA A 254 -4.61 1.10 0.83
CA ALA A 254 -4.54 -0.35 0.74
C ALA A 254 -4.00 -0.99 2.03
N ALA A 255 -2.88 -0.47 2.57
CA ALA A 255 -2.29 -0.97 3.81
C ALA A 255 -3.26 -0.86 5.01
N LEU A 256 -3.99 0.26 5.12
CA LEU A 256 -4.99 0.44 6.18
C LEU A 256 -6.15 -0.55 6.00
N ALA A 257 -6.64 -0.70 4.76
CA ALA A 257 -7.73 -1.62 4.42
C ALA A 257 -7.36 -3.08 4.69
N GLU A 258 -6.11 -3.49 4.45
CA GLU A 258 -5.60 -4.84 4.72
C GLU A 258 -5.69 -5.12 6.22
N ARG A 259 -5.22 -4.17 7.06
CA ARG A 259 -5.26 -4.27 8.52
C ARG A 259 -6.66 -4.23 9.11
N MET A 260 -7.61 -3.64 8.39
CA MET A 260 -9.04 -3.64 8.74
C MET A 260 -9.79 -4.88 8.25
N GLY A 261 -9.15 -5.74 7.44
CA GLY A 261 -9.76 -6.94 6.87
C GLY A 261 -10.76 -6.67 5.74
N ILE A 262 -10.61 -5.54 5.02
CA ILE A 262 -11.55 -5.10 3.97
C ILE A 262 -10.88 -4.89 2.60
N LEU A 263 -9.58 -5.20 2.46
CA LEU A 263 -8.85 -5.01 1.20
C LEU A 263 -9.17 -6.08 0.15
N HIS A 264 -9.37 -7.33 0.55
CA HIS A 264 -9.62 -8.44 -0.36
C HIS A 264 -11.11 -8.80 -0.32
N ALA A 265 -11.66 -9.23 -1.45
CA ALA A 265 -12.97 -9.87 -1.47
C ALA A 265 -12.95 -11.13 -0.58
N GLU A 266 -14.04 -11.37 0.14
CA GLU A 266 -14.22 -12.62 0.87
C GLU A 266 -14.22 -13.76 -0.14
N ASP A 267 -13.59 -14.87 0.23
CA ASP A 267 -13.61 -16.07 -0.59
C ASP A 267 -15.06 -16.54 -0.64
N ASP A 268 -15.71 -16.42 -1.80
CA ASP A 268 -16.93 -17.16 -2.07
C ASP A 268 -16.54 -18.63 -1.92
N ASP A 269 -16.82 -19.23 -0.75
CA ASP A 269 -16.83 -20.67 -0.62
C ASP A 269 -17.79 -21.14 -1.72
N GLU A 270 -17.27 -21.93 -2.67
CA GLU A 270 -17.98 -22.50 -3.83
C GLU A 270 -19.13 -23.46 -3.42
N GLY A 271 -19.72 -23.29 -2.23
CA GLY A 271 -20.87 -24.03 -1.72
C GLY A 271 -22.23 -23.40 -2.04
N ASP A 272 -22.31 -22.09 -2.29
CA ASP A 272 -23.62 -21.41 -2.45
C ASP A 272 -24.05 -21.20 -3.92
N GLU A 273 -23.13 -21.39 -4.89
CA GLU A 273 -23.47 -21.28 -6.32
C GLU A 273 -23.90 -22.61 -6.96
N GLN A 274 -23.57 -23.77 -6.37
CA GLN A 274 -23.94 -25.09 -6.91
C GLN A 274 -25.40 -25.47 -6.68
N GLU A 275 -26.07 -24.96 -5.64
CA GLU A 275 -27.50 -25.23 -5.42
C GLU A 275 -28.42 -24.56 -6.48
N GLY A 276 -27.92 -23.56 -7.20
CA GLY A 276 -28.65 -22.85 -8.26
C GLY A 276 -28.54 -23.47 -9.66
N GLU A 277 -27.51 -24.27 -9.93
CA GLU A 277 -27.26 -24.86 -11.25
C GLU A 277 -27.66 -26.34 -11.34
N GLU A 278 -27.71 -27.08 -10.23
CA GLU A 278 -28.17 -28.49 -10.22
C GLU A 278 -29.68 -28.64 -10.52
N GLN A 279 -30.51 -27.64 -10.22
CA GLN A 279 -31.94 -27.68 -10.59
C GLN A 279 -32.24 -27.33 -12.05
N ALA A 280 -31.24 -26.83 -12.81
CA ALA A 280 -31.43 -26.42 -14.21
C ALA A 280 -30.93 -27.46 -15.22
N SER A 281 -30.20 -28.49 -14.79
CA SER A 281 -29.54 -29.46 -15.69
C SER A 281 -30.27 -30.81 -15.84
N GLU A 282 -31.32 -31.09 -15.05
CA GLU A 282 -32.13 -32.32 -15.20
C GLU A 282 -33.22 -32.25 -16.28
N ALA A 283 -33.42 -31.09 -16.93
CA ALA A 283 -34.38 -30.94 -18.01
C ALA A 283 -33.69 -30.53 -19.31
N VAL A 284 -33.13 -31.50 -20.03
CA VAL A 284 -33.09 -31.64 -21.50
C VAL A 284 -32.00 -32.66 -21.85
N ALA A 285 -32.40 -33.92 -21.97
CA ALA A 285 -31.61 -34.96 -22.61
C ALA A 285 -32.48 -35.71 -23.62
N THR A 286 -32.43 -35.30 -24.90
CA THR A 286 -32.77 -36.18 -26.03
C THR A 286 -32.11 -35.70 -27.34
N GLU A 287 -31.07 -36.45 -27.75
CA GLU A 287 -30.63 -36.86 -29.11
C GLU A 287 -30.57 -35.88 -30.32
N GLN A 288 -29.32 -35.50 -30.70
CA GLN A 288 -28.57 -35.64 -31.99
C GLN A 288 -29.23 -35.54 -33.41
N PRO A 289 -28.48 -35.35 -34.55
CA PRO A 289 -27.11 -34.82 -34.77
C PRO A 289 -26.89 -33.89 -36.02
N ALA A 290 -25.75 -33.18 -36.00
CA ALA A 290 -24.79 -32.79 -37.08
C ALA A 290 -25.23 -32.11 -38.42
N GLN A 291 -24.56 -30.99 -38.78
CA GLN A 291 -23.73 -30.87 -40.01
C GLN A 291 -22.92 -29.54 -40.10
N ASN A 292 -21.74 -29.65 -40.72
CA ASN A 292 -20.66 -28.67 -40.91
C ASN A 292 -20.94 -27.54 -41.92
N GLY A 293 -20.18 -26.43 -41.83
CA GLY A 293 -20.00 -25.50 -42.98
C GLY A 293 -19.33 -24.13 -42.73
N VAL A 294 -18.01 -24.10 -42.49
CA VAL A 294 -16.96 -23.39 -43.28
C VAL A 294 -17.24 -21.99 -43.90
N ILE A 295 -16.45 -20.98 -43.44
CA ILE A 295 -15.74 -19.86 -44.18
C ILE A 295 -16.63 -18.76 -44.85
N GLU A 296 -16.35 -17.46 -45.01
CA GLU A 296 -15.16 -16.59 -45.07
C GLU A 296 -15.48 -15.11 -44.71
N ALA A 297 -14.42 -14.33 -44.48
CA ALA A 297 -14.40 -12.88 -44.26
C ALA A 297 -14.49 -12.05 -45.55
N VAL A 298 -15.02 -10.82 -45.50
CA VAL A 298 -14.57 -9.68 -46.34
C VAL A 298 -14.79 -8.35 -45.60
N GLU A 299 -13.75 -7.51 -45.65
CA GLU A 299 -13.60 -6.13 -45.17
C GLU A 299 -14.41 -5.10 -46.00
N GLY A 300 -14.59 -3.86 -45.48
CA GLY A 300 -14.93 -2.73 -46.35
C GLY A 300 -15.59 -1.50 -45.72
N VAL A 301 -14.80 -0.69 -45.00
CA VAL A 301 -14.63 0.79 -45.12
C VAL A 301 -15.86 1.73 -45.18
N ASP A 302 -15.87 2.65 -44.20
CA ASP A 302 -16.24 4.09 -44.17
C ASP A 302 -17.22 4.67 -45.21
N ALA A 303 -18.24 5.39 -44.71
CA ALA A 303 -18.25 6.88 -44.70
C ALA A 303 -19.64 7.46 -44.42
N ASP A 304 -19.68 8.26 -43.36
CA ASP A 304 -20.41 9.51 -43.14
C ASP A 304 -21.36 10.05 -44.23
N THR A 305 -22.59 10.42 -43.82
CA THR A 305 -23.16 11.78 -43.94
C THR A 305 -24.66 11.83 -44.28
N ALA A 306 -25.39 12.45 -43.34
CA ALA A 306 -26.55 13.35 -43.41
C ALA A 306 -27.86 12.99 -44.12
N MET A 307 -28.92 13.25 -43.34
CA MET A 307 -30.35 13.25 -43.71
C MET A 307 -30.71 14.38 -44.70
N PRO A 308 -31.91 14.28 -45.29
CA PRO A 308 -32.78 15.46 -45.33
C PRO A 308 -34.19 15.17 -44.80
N ASP A 309 -34.71 16.13 -44.05
CA ASP A 309 -36.12 16.29 -43.65
C ASP A 309 -37.01 16.53 -44.88
N ALA A 310 -38.23 15.97 -44.88
CA ALA A 310 -39.44 16.67 -45.30
C ALA A 310 -40.72 15.91 -44.90
N ASP A 311 -41.67 16.71 -44.45
CA ASP A 311 -42.91 16.43 -43.74
C ASP A 311 -44.05 15.72 -44.51
N ILE A 312 -44.80 14.93 -43.73
CA ILE A 312 -46.28 14.85 -43.60
C ILE A 312 -47.16 14.11 -44.65
N SER A 313 -47.92 13.17 -44.06
CA SER A 313 -49.30 12.69 -44.35
C SER A 313 -49.55 11.57 -45.36
N HIS A 314 -49.85 10.36 -44.87
CA HIS A 314 -51.21 9.80 -44.88
C HIS A 314 -51.30 8.39 -44.23
N LEU A 315 -52.12 8.33 -43.16
CA LEU A 315 -52.96 7.28 -42.55
C LEU A 315 -52.69 5.75 -42.72
N PRO A 316 -53.04 4.94 -41.69
CA PRO A 316 -52.50 3.59 -41.46
C PRO A 316 -53.33 2.47 -42.08
N LYS A 317 -52.69 1.34 -42.41
CA LYS A 317 -53.35 0.05 -42.64
C LYS A 317 -53.04 -0.92 -41.49
N PRO A 318 -54.01 -1.75 -41.06
CA PRO A 318 -53.90 -2.57 -39.87
C PRO A 318 -53.17 -3.88 -40.19
N ASN A 319 -52.18 -4.26 -39.39
CA ASN A 319 -51.62 -5.59 -39.44
C ASN A 319 -51.92 -6.33 -38.13
N THR A 320 -52.84 -7.29 -38.30
CA THR A 320 -52.97 -8.59 -37.63
C THR A 320 -51.97 -8.88 -36.53
N ALA A 321 -52.51 -9.11 -35.34
CA ALA A 321 -51.85 -9.68 -34.19
C ALA A 321 -51.24 -11.06 -34.51
N ASN A 322 -49.92 -11.18 -34.39
CA ASN A 322 -49.29 -12.43 -33.99
C ASN A 322 -49.05 -12.35 -32.48
N ILE A 323 -49.93 -13.04 -31.76
CA ILE A 323 -49.78 -13.37 -30.35
C ILE A 323 -48.81 -14.54 -30.31
N ASP A 324 -47.54 -14.26 -30.00
CA ASP A 324 -46.60 -15.22 -29.43
C ASP A 324 -45.67 -14.45 -28.50
N THR A 325 -46.16 -14.15 -27.31
CA THR A 325 -45.33 -13.71 -26.19
C THR A 325 -45.07 -14.92 -25.30
N ALA A 326 -44.05 -15.70 -25.65
CA ALA A 326 -43.39 -16.55 -24.66
C ALA A 326 -42.73 -15.60 -23.65
N SER A 327 -43.43 -15.36 -22.54
CA SER A 327 -42.95 -14.54 -21.43
C SER A 327 -41.74 -15.23 -20.80
N GLN A 328 -40.53 -14.83 -21.19
CA GLN A 328 -39.36 -15.13 -20.40
C GLN A 328 -39.61 -14.63 -18.97
N PRO A 329 -39.42 -15.47 -17.93
CA PRO A 329 -39.61 -15.04 -16.55
C PRO A 329 -38.65 -13.87 -16.28
N ARG A 330 -39.22 -12.71 -15.95
CA ARG A 330 -38.43 -11.54 -15.55
C ARG A 330 -37.59 -11.94 -14.35
N ARG A 331 -36.25 -11.93 -14.51
CA ARG A 331 -35.33 -12.11 -13.39
C ARG A 331 -35.76 -11.21 -12.23
N PRO A 332 -35.84 -11.73 -10.99
CA PRO A 332 -36.24 -10.92 -9.85
C PRO A 332 -35.33 -9.69 -9.74
N PRO A 333 -35.87 -8.51 -9.40
CA PRO A 333 -35.06 -7.31 -9.27
C PRO A 333 -34.03 -7.52 -8.16
N ARG A 334 -32.74 -7.52 -8.52
CA ARG A 334 -31.66 -7.57 -7.53
C ARG A 334 -31.74 -6.31 -6.65
N PRO A 335 -31.69 -6.43 -5.31
CA PRO A 335 -31.73 -5.28 -4.42
C PRO A 335 -30.52 -4.38 -4.69
N HIS A 336 -30.74 -3.06 -4.75
CA HIS A 336 -29.67 -2.11 -4.92
C HIS A 336 -28.86 -2.00 -3.62
N VAL A 337 -27.58 -2.38 -3.66
CA VAL A 337 -26.65 -2.15 -2.56
C VAL A 337 -26.10 -0.73 -2.68
N PRO A 338 -26.32 0.16 -1.70
CA PRO A 338 -25.77 1.51 -1.76
C PRO A 338 -24.26 1.51 -1.52
N GLN A 339 -23.50 2.22 -2.35
CA GLN A 339 -22.07 2.43 -2.18
C GLN A 339 -21.80 3.33 -0.95
N MET A 340 -20.66 3.15 -0.27
CA MET A 340 -20.25 3.96 0.90
C MET A 340 -21.23 3.90 2.09
N SER A 341 -22.02 2.82 2.19
CA SER A 341 -23.12 2.69 3.15
C SER A 341 -22.73 2.16 4.53
N ALA A 342 -21.51 1.65 4.70
CA ALA A 342 -21.09 1.09 5.98
C ALA A 342 -21.05 2.17 7.08
N ARG A 343 -21.47 1.78 8.28
CA ARG A 343 -21.46 2.64 9.49
C ARG A 343 -20.27 2.37 10.42
N THR A 344 -19.64 1.21 10.25
CA THR A 344 -18.51 0.72 11.03
C THR A 344 -17.42 0.19 10.09
N ASN A 345 -16.20 0.13 10.59
CA ASN A 345 -15.00 -0.34 9.91
C ASN A 345 -14.78 0.42 8.59
N THR A 346 -14.76 1.75 8.64
CA THR A 346 -14.73 2.61 7.45
C THR A 346 -13.44 3.39 7.32
N LEU A 347 -12.99 3.54 6.08
CA LEU A 347 -11.94 4.48 5.70
C LEU A 347 -12.58 5.64 4.95
N THR A 348 -12.37 6.87 5.42
CA THR A 348 -12.79 8.08 4.71
C THR A 348 -11.57 8.74 4.10
N VAL A 349 -11.44 8.69 2.78
CA VAL A 349 -10.31 9.29 2.04
C VAL A 349 -10.67 10.69 1.57
N LEU A 350 -9.88 11.67 1.99
CA LEU A 350 -9.99 13.05 1.57
C LEU A 350 -9.01 13.32 0.43
N HIS A 351 -9.48 13.99 -0.63
CA HIS A 351 -8.70 14.23 -1.84
C HIS A 351 -8.89 15.65 -2.40
N ALA A 352 -7.88 16.17 -3.11
CA ALA A 352 -7.91 17.52 -3.72
C ALA A 352 -8.58 17.57 -5.09
N ASN A 353 -8.57 16.46 -5.83
CA ASN A 353 -9.10 16.41 -7.19
C ASN A 353 -10.61 16.13 -7.20
N ASN A 354 -11.25 16.16 -8.38
CA ASN A 354 -12.66 15.78 -8.52
C ASN A 354 -12.93 14.30 -8.16
N GLN A 355 -11.92 13.44 -8.34
CA GLN A 355 -11.95 12.04 -7.93
C GLN A 355 -10.68 11.69 -7.15
N PRO A 356 -10.77 10.77 -6.17
CA PRO A 356 -9.58 10.32 -5.45
C PRO A 356 -8.68 9.49 -6.37
N ASN A 357 -7.36 9.66 -6.24
CA ASN A 357 -6.39 8.82 -6.92
C ASN A 357 -6.14 7.54 -6.12
N LEU A 358 -6.91 6.49 -6.43
CA LEU A 358 -6.82 5.17 -5.79
C LEU A 358 -6.40 4.07 -6.78
N SER A 359 -5.56 4.44 -7.74
CA SER A 359 -5.19 3.59 -8.87
C SER A 359 -4.47 2.30 -8.50
N TYR A 360 -3.86 2.21 -7.31
CA TYR A 360 -3.22 0.99 -6.81
C TYR A 360 -4.20 -0.05 -6.27
N LEU A 361 -5.44 0.33 -5.90
CA LEU A 361 -6.44 -0.62 -5.40
C LEU A 361 -6.87 -1.66 -6.44
N LYS A 362 -6.69 -1.37 -7.74
CA LYS A 362 -6.98 -2.32 -8.82
C LYS A 362 -6.17 -3.61 -8.71
N TYR A 363 -4.96 -3.56 -8.14
CA TYR A 363 -4.12 -4.74 -7.93
C TYR A 363 -4.71 -5.69 -6.88
N PHE A 364 -5.67 -5.23 -6.09
CA PHE A 364 -6.40 -6.00 -5.09
C PHE A 364 -7.85 -6.29 -5.50
N GLY A 365 -8.21 -6.05 -6.77
CA GLY A 365 -9.54 -6.35 -7.30
C GLY A 365 -10.58 -5.24 -7.10
N TYR A 366 -10.17 -4.04 -6.70
CA TYR A 366 -11.06 -2.89 -6.54
C TYR A 366 -10.73 -1.77 -7.54
N ASP A 367 -11.61 -1.57 -8.52
CA ASP A 367 -11.57 -0.42 -9.42
C ASP A 367 -12.53 0.66 -8.92
N TYR A 368 -11.99 1.82 -8.54
CA TYR A 368 -12.80 2.96 -8.08
C TYR A 368 -13.70 3.54 -9.19
N GLY A 369 -13.30 3.43 -10.47
CA GLY A 369 -14.10 3.90 -11.61
C GLY A 369 -15.29 3.00 -11.92
N ALA A 370 -15.19 1.72 -11.59
CA ALA A 370 -16.24 0.70 -11.77
C ALA A 370 -16.31 -0.23 -10.54
N PRO A 371 -16.73 0.30 -9.37
CA PRO A 371 -16.60 -0.43 -8.12
C PRO A 371 -17.60 -1.58 -8.05
N ALA A 372 -17.09 -2.80 -7.87
CA ALA A 372 -17.88 -4.02 -7.78
C ALA A 372 -18.62 -4.10 -6.43
N PRO A 373 -19.96 -4.29 -6.39
CA PRO A 373 -20.71 -4.40 -5.14
C PRO A 373 -20.33 -5.57 -4.23
N SER A 374 -19.68 -6.60 -4.78
CA SER A 374 -19.14 -7.75 -4.03
C SER A 374 -17.90 -7.41 -3.22
N HIS A 375 -17.13 -6.40 -3.63
CA HIS A 375 -15.89 -6.06 -2.96
C HIS A 375 -16.17 -5.31 -1.64
N PRO A 376 -15.55 -5.65 -0.49
CA PRO A 376 -15.82 -5.00 0.79
C PRO A 376 -15.64 -3.47 0.77
N LEU A 377 -14.57 -2.99 0.12
CA LEU A 377 -14.35 -1.55 -0.10
C LEU A 377 -15.55 -0.80 -0.72
N TYR A 378 -16.42 -1.46 -1.48
CA TYR A 378 -17.64 -0.83 -2.03
C TYR A 378 -18.51 -0.16 -0.96
N LYS A 379 -18.62 -0.79 0.22
CA LYS A 379 -19.39 -0.28 1.36
C LYS A 379 -18.52 0.51 2.34
N HIS A 380 -17.29 0.07 2.54
CA HIS A 380 -16.41 0.53 3.63
C HIS A 380 -15.48 1.70 3.26
N LEU A 381 -15.19 1.90 1.97
CA LEU A 381 -14.32 2.99 1.51
C LEU A 381 -15.17 4.19 1.09
N LYS A 382 -15.14 5.24 1.90
CA LYS A 382 -15.76 6.53 1.65
C LYS A 382 -14.73 7.50 1.07
N SER A 383 -15.18 8.44 0.27
CA SER A 383 -14.31 9.50 -0.25
C SER A 383 -15.05 10.83 -0.29
N LEU A 384 -14.36 11.91 0.05
CA LEU A 384 -14.84 13.27 -0.20
C LEU A 384 -13.73 14.21 -0.66
N SER A 385 -14.11 15.29 -1.34
CA SER A 385 -13.17 16.32 -1.75
C SER A 385 -12.95 17.36 -0.65
N TRP A 386 -11.81 18.07 -0.69
CA TRP A 386 -11.57 19.22 0.20
C TRP A 386 -12.66 20.30 0.07
N LEU A 387 -13.18 20.53 -1.14
CA LEU A 387 -14.30 21.46 -1.36
C LEU A 387 -15.54 21.01 -0.58
N SER A 388 -15.96 19.75 -0.76
CA SER A 388 -17.14 19.19 -0.10
C SER A 388 -16.98 19.16 1.43
N LEU A 389 -15.76 18.98 1.95
CA LEU A 389 -15.49 19.01 3.38
C LEU A 389 -15.63 20.42 3.96
N LEU A 390 -14.98 21.42 3.35
CA LEU A 390 -14.87 22.78 3.89
C LEU A 390 -16.11 23.62 3.57
N HIS A 391 -16.54 23.60 2.31
CA HIS A 391 -17.62 24.40 1.73
C HIS A 391 -18.61 23.51 0.97
N PRO A 392 -19.43 22.71 1.68
CA PRO A 392 -20.36 21.77 1.04
C PRO A 392 -21.42 22.47 0.17
N GLU A 393 -21.84 23.68 0.55
CA GLU A 393 -22.84 24.48 -0.19
C GLU A 393 -22.32 24.95 -1.57
N ASP A 394 -20.99 24.97 -1.77
CA ASP A 394 -20.38 25.33 -3.06
C ASP A 394 -20.23 24.10 -3.99
N ASP A 395 -20.54 22.89 -3.50
CA ASP A 395 -20.51 21.65 -4.28
C ASP A 395 -21.91 21.31 -4.83
N PRO A 396 -22.14 21.40 -6.15
CA PRO A 396 -23.44 21.10 -6.76
C PRO A 396 -23.91 19.66 -6.55
N GLN A 397 -23.04 18.75 -6.09
CA GLN A 397 -23.40 17.38 -5.75
C GLN A 397 -24.07 17.26 -4.38
N TYR A 398 -23.91 18.27 -3.52
CA TYR A 398 -24.51 18.35 -2.19
C TYR A 398 -25.94 18.95 -2.23
N ASP A 399 -26.28 19.67 -3.30
CA ASP A 399 -27.62 20.20 -3.56
C ASP A 399 -28.68 19.10 -3.74
N GLU A 400 -29.79 19.22 -3.01
CA GLU A 400 -30.91 18.28 -3.09
C GLU A 400 -31.59 18.34 -4.48
N PRO A 401 -31.65 17.21 -5.22
CA PRO A 401 -32.39 17.16 -6.47
C PRO A 401 -33.90 17.32 -6.25
N GLU A 402 -34.58 17.95 -7.21
CA GLU A 402 -36.05 18.09 -7.21
C GLU A 402 -36.76 16.77 -6.86
N THR A 403 -37.63 16.82 -5.85
CA THR A 403 -38.43 15.68 -5.39
C THR A 403 -39.62 15.48 -6.32
N ILE A 404 -39.66 14.35 -7.04
CA ILE A 404 -40.79 13.98 -7.90
C ILE A 404 -41.65 12.96 -7.15
N SER A 405 -42.99 13.13 -7.19
CA SER A 405 -43.93 12.19 -6.57
C SER A 405 -43.90 10.81 -7.22
N ASP A 406 -44.18 9.78 -6.43
CA ASP A 406 -44.12 8.38 -6.87
C ASP A 406 -45.11 8.08 -8.01
N ASP A 407 -46.29 8.73 -7.99
CA ASP A 407 -47.29 8.62 -9.05
C ASP A 407 -46.75 9.14 -10.39
N LEU A 408 -46.04 10.27 -10.36
CA LEU A 408 -45.43 10.85 -11.56
C LEU A 408 -44.25 9.97 -12.02
N LEU A 409 -43.43 9.47 -11.12
CA LEU A 409 -42.34 8.54 -11.45
C LEU A 409 -42.84 7.23 -12.07
N ALA A 410 -43.99 6.73 -11.65
CA ALA A 410 -44.61 5.54 -12.22
C ALA A 410 -45.01 5.75 -13.69
N THR A 411 -45.45 6.96 -14.04
CA THR A 411 -45.82 7.34 -15.42
C THR A 411 -44.63 7.69 -16.32
N MET A 412 -43.46 7.97 -15.75
CA MET A 412 -42.26 8.32 -16.51
C MET A 412 -41.69 7.14 -17.30
N LYS A 413 -41.13 7.46 -18.48
CA LYS A 413 -40.31 6.50 -19.26
C LYS A 413 -39.17 5.95 -18.39
N SER A 414 -38.88 4.64 -18.55
CA SER A 414 -37.85 3.92 -17.77
C SER A 414 -36.49 4.64 -17.71
N SER A 415 -36.03 5.22 -18.83
CA SER A 415 -34.77 5.98 -18.87
C SER A 415 -34.79 7.24 -17.98
N LYS A 416 -35.86 8.05 -18.06
CA LYS A 416 -36.01 9.26 -17.23
C LYS A 416 -36.09 8.90 -15.75
N ARG A 417 -36.87 7.86 -15.41
CA ARG A 417 -36.96 7.30 -14.06
C ARG A 417 -35.59 6.81 -13.55
N GLY A 418 -34.83 6.12 -14.38
CA GLY A 418 -33.48 5.66 -14.05
C GLY A 418 -32.50 6.81 -13.80
N THR A 419 -32.58 7.90 -14.58
CA THR A 419 -31.78 9.12 -14.37
C THR A 419 -32.13 9.81 -13.06
N TYR A 420 -33.42 9.94 -12.74
CA TYR A 420 -33.90 10.50 -11.48
C TYR A 420 -33.31 9.74 -10.27
N TYR A 421 -33.48 8.42 -10.22
CA TYR A 421 -32.95 7.62 -9.11
C TYR A 421 -31.41 7.63 -9.04
N ARG A 422 -30.70 7.71 -10.17
CA ARG A 422 -29.24 7.86 -10.17
C ARG A 422 -28.80 9.20 -9.58
N LYS A 423 -29.49 10.30 -9.92
CA LYS A 423 -29.21 11.64 -9.37
C LYS A 423 -29.47 11.66 -7.87
N ARG A 424 -30.62 11.12 -7.44
CA ARG A 424 -31.01 11.06 -6.02
C ARG A 424 -30.08 10.20 -5.17
N ARG A 425 -29.73 8.99 -5.61
CA ARG A 425 -28.77 8.13 -4.88
C ARG A 425 -27.37 8.71 -4.82
N ARG A 426 -26.94 9.45 -5.85
CA ARG A 426 -25.65 10.17 -5.83
C ARG A 426 -25.67 11.24 -4.74
N TRP A 427 -26.72 12.07 -4.73
CA TRP A 427 -26.89 13.11 -3.71
C TRP A 427 -26.98 12.51 -2.30
N GLU A 428 -27.85 11.51 -2.06
CA GLU A 428 -27.98 10.83 -0.76
C GLU A 428 -26.64 10.32 -0.25
N ARG A 429 -25.83 9.71 -1.13
CA ARG A 429 -24.48 9.24 -0.80
C ARG A 429 -23.52 10.38 -0.48
N VAL A 430 -23.46 11.43 -1.31
CA VAL A 430 -22.57 12.58 -1.10
C VAL A 430 -22.93 13.28 0.20
N LYS A 431 -24.21 13.61 0.39
CA LYS A 431 -24.73 14.23 1.61
C LYS A 431 -24.41 13.39 2.85
N PHE A 432 -24.67 12.09 2.79
CA PHE A 432 -24.36 11.17 3.88
C PHE A 432 -22.87 11.20 4.27
N VAL A 433 -21.97 11.09 3.28
CA VAL A 433 -20.52 11.08 3.55
C VAL A 433 -20.04 12.43 4.08
N VAL A 434 -20.51 13.54 3.53
CA VAL A 434 -20.14 14.90 3.97
C VAL A 434 -20.62 15.15 5.40
N ASP A 435 -21.90 14.91 5.69
CA ASP A 435 -22.49 15.14 7.02
C ASP A 435 -21.81 14.27 8.07
N GLU A 436 -21.58 12.99 7.78
CA GLU A 436 -20.93 12.05 8.70
C GLU A 436 -19.44 12.39 8.92
N THR A 437 -18.76 12.97 7.93
CA THR A 437 -17.37 13.40 8.06
C THR A 437 -17.26 14.68 8.89
N ARG A 438 -18.13 15.66 8.63
CA ARG A 438 -18.19 16.93 9.37
C ARG A 438 -18.67 16.75 10.81
N ALA A 439 -19.49 15.73 11.08
CA ALA A 439 -19.87 15.33 12.43
C ALA A 439 -18.64 14.89 13.26
N GLY A 440 -17.54 14.44 12.64
CA GLY A 440 -16.31 14.08 13.34
C GLY A 440 -16.42 12.76 14.11
N GLY A 441 -15.60 12.65 15.17
CA GLY A 441 -15.52 11.46 16.02
C GLY A 441 -14.61 10.33 15.50
N PHE A 442 -13.71 10.62 14.54
CA PHE A 442 -12.80 9.62 13.98
C PHE A 442 -11.85 9.04 15.04
N ASP A 443 -11.62 7.73 14.98
CA ASP A 443 -10.72 6.99 15.88
C ASP A 443 -9.24 7.33 15.63
N GLY A 444 -8.91 7.74 14.41
CA GLY A 444 -7.59 8.24 14.06
C GLY A 444 -7.55 8.96 12.71
N LEU A 445 -6.43 9.66 12.49
CA LEU A 445 -6.09 10.41 11.28
C LEU A 445 -4.74 9.93 10.75
N VAL A 446 -4.71 9.56 9.46
CA VAL A 446 -3.50 9.21 8.73
C VAL A 446 -3.32 10.17 7.57
N VAL A 447 -2.14 10.80 7.48
CA VAL A 447 -1.84 11.78 6.44
C VAL A 447 -0.55 11.38 5.73
N ALA A 448 -0.63 11.15 4.42
CA ALA A 448 0.49 10.96 3.51
C ALA A 448 0.23 11.81 2.27
N THR A 449 0.67 13.06 2.29
CA THR A 449 0.35 14.06 1.26
C THR A 449 1.56 14.92 0.92
N ALA A 450 1.56 15.44 -0.31
CA ALA A 450 2.48 16.48 -0.73
C ALA A 450 2.02 17.90 -0.32
N MET A 451 0.79 18.04 0.18
CA MET A 451 0.27 19.31 0.70
C MET A 451 0.97 19.71 2.01
N ASP A 452 0.89 20.99 2.37
CA ASP A 452 1.42 21.47 3.64
C ASP A 452 0.67 20.83 4.83
N ALA A 453 1.40 20.06 5.64
CA ALA A 453 0.85 19.34 6.78
C ALA A 453 0.20 20.27 7.81
N LYS A 454 0.68 21.51 7.95
CA LYS A 454 0.09 22.50 8.86
C LYS A 454 -1.35 22.82 8.44
N THR A 455 -1.60 23.16 7.17
CA THR A 455 -2.97 23.44 6.70
C THR A 455 -3.90 22.24 6.84
N VAL A 456 -3.40 21.04 6.52
CA VAL A 456 -4.18 19.79 6.65
C VAL A 456 -4.57 19.55 8.11
N LEU A 457 -3.63 19.69 9.04
CA LEU A 457 -3.90 19.42 10.45
C LEU A 457 -4.81 20.47 11.10
N LYS A 458 -4.79 21.72 10.62
CA LYS A 458 -5.71 22.78 11.10
C LYS A 458 -7.17 22.33 10.99
N GLU A 459 -7.53 21.74 9.84
CA GLU A 459 -8.89 21.33 9.52
C GLU A 459 -9.26 19.93 10.03
N LEU A 460 -8.31 18.98 10.03
CA LEU A 460 -8.63 17.57 10.29
C LEU A 460 -8.44 17.14 11.76
N VAL A 461 -7.54 17.77 12.53
CA VAL A 461 -7.33 17.45 13.95
C VAL A 461 -8.62 17.62 14.79
N PRO A 462 -9.45 18.66 14.56
CA PRO A 462 -10.73 18.81 15.27
C PRO A 462 -11.70 17.64 15.05
N LEU A 463 -11.68 17.00 13.88
CA LEU A 463 -12.59 15.89 13.53
C LEU A 463 -12.22 14.57 14.23
N VAL A 464 -11.01 14.47 14.79
CA VAL A 464 -10.55 13.29 15.53
C VAL A 464 -11.06 13.34 16.96
N ARG A 465 -11.56 12.22 17.47
CA ARG A 465 -12.07 12.12 18.85
C ARG A 465 -10.95 12.30 19.89
N GLY A 466 -11.31 12.64 21.12
CA GLY A 466 -10.39 12.57 22.26
C GLY A 466 -9.78 11.17 22.42
N GLY A 467 -8.47 11.08 22.56
CA GLY A 467 -7.71 9.83 22.61
C GLY A 467 -7.37 9.23 21.24
N GLY A 468 -7.90 9.79 20.14
CA GLY A 468 -7.59 9.33 18.79
C GLY A 468 -6.13 9.55 18.40
N LYS A 469 -5.63 8.72 17.47
CA LYS A 469 -4.23 8.73 17.05
C LYS A 469 -4.05 9.52 15.76
N ILE A 470 -3.02 10.34 15.71
CA ILE A 470 -2.66 11.13 14.54
C ILE A 470 -1.29 10.69 14.06
N VAL A 471 -1.21 10.36 12.78
CA VAL A 471 0.00 9.91 12.12
C VAL A 471 0.17 10.68 10.82
N VAL A 472 1.30 11.36 10.67
CA VAL A 472 1.65 12.10 9.45
C VAL A 472 2.97 11.57 8.91
N TYR A 473 2.94 11.10 7.66
CA TYR A 473 4.12 10.67 6.91
C TYR A 473 4.65 11.81 6.04
N ASN A 474 5.96 11.95 5.98
CA ASN A 474 6.64 12.77 4.99
C ASN A 474 7.97 12.13 4.58
N GLN A 475 8.39 12.35 3.33
CA GLN A 475 9.69 11.88 2.82
C GLN A 475 10.86 12.57 3.56
N ASN A 476 10.63 13.83 3.89
CA ASN A 476 11.60 14.75 4.49
C ASN A 476 11.26 15.00 5.95
N VAL A 477 12.29 15.30 6.75
CA VAL A 477 12.16 15.44 8.20
C VAL A 477 11.70 16.85 8.60
N GLU A 478 12.08 17.85 7.82
CA GLU A 478 11.93 19.27 8.11
C GLU A 478 10.46 19.69 8.32
N PRO A 479 9.50 19.29 7.47
CA PRO A 479 8.08 19.63 7.68
C PRO A 479 7.53 19.05 8.99
N LEU A 480 8.05 17.88 9.41
CA LEU A 480 7.59 17.22 10.63
C LEU A 480 8.26 17.79 11.89
N VAL A 481 9.48 18.31 11.77
CA VAL A 481 10.15 19.07 12.85
C VAL A 481 9.39 20.35 13.14
N GLU A 482 9.00 21.08 12.10
CA GLU A 482 8.15 22.27 12.22
C GLU A 482 6.82 21.93 12.90
N LEU A 483 6.21 20.81 12.51
CA LEU A 483 4.99 20.32 13.14
C LEU A 483 5.19 19.97 14.64
N CYS A 484 6.32 19.37 14.99
CA CYS A 484 6.66 19.12 16.40
C CYS A 484 6.79 20.43 17.19
N ASP A 485 7.38 21.46 16.60
CA ASP A 485 7.49 22.78 17.22
C ASP A 485 6.11 23.41 17.43
N TYR A 486 5.22 23.36 16.43
CA TYR A 486 3.86 23.87 16.55
C TYR A 486 3.07 23.27 17.72
N TYR A 487 3.31 22.01 18.06
CA TYR A 487 2.67 21.33 19.20
C TYR A 487 3.57 21.24 20.45
N SER A 488 4.67 21.98 20.48
CA SER A 488 5.64 21.96 21.57
C SER A 488 5.06 22.44 22.90
N LYS A 489 5.69 22.03 23.99
CA LYS A 489 5.30 22.46 25.33
C LYS A 489 5.42 23.97 25.51
N GLU A 490 6.43 24.58 24.90
CA GLU A 490 6.71 26.02 25.00
C GLU A 490 5.63 26.83 24.29
N ARG A 491 5.31 26.48 23.03
CA ARG A 491 4.20 27.10 22.29
C ARG A 491 2.87 26.87 22.98
N ARG A 492 2.63 25.68 23.54
CA ARG A 492 1.41 25.42 24.32
C ARG A 492 1.31 26.32 25.55
N ALA A 493 2.39 26.50 26.30
CA ALA A 493 2.40 27.37 27.47
C ALA A 493 2.18 28.84 27.08
N ALA A 494 2.81 29.30 26.01
CA ALA A 494 2.62 30.65 25.47
C ALA A 494 1.17 30.87 24.99
N TYR A 495 0.60 29.90 24.28
CA TYR A 495 -0.79 29.94 23.83
C TYR A 495 -1.77 30.00 25.02
N ILE A 496 -1.58 29.17 26.04
CA ILE A 496 -2.43 29.19 27.26
C ILE A 496 -2.28 30.52 28.01
N ALA A 497 -1.05 31.04 28.14
CA ALA A 497 -0.81 32.33 28.79
C ALA A 497 -1.44 33.49 28.01
N ARG A 498 -1.53 33.39 26.68
CA ARG A 498 -2.20 34.36 25.82
C ARG A 498 -3.72 34.31 25.97
N GLU A 499 -4.32 33.13 25.87
CA GLU A 499 -5.78 32.94 25.91
C GLU A 499 -6.36 33.11 27.33
N PHE A 500 -5.64 32.65 28.37
CA PHE A 500 -6.17 32.55 29.74
C PHE A 500 -5.34 33.31 30.80
N GLY A 501 -4.29 34.02 30.40
CA GLY A 501 -3.46 34.84 31.28
C GLY A 501 -4.19 36.08 31.82
N PRO A 502 -3.67 36.72 32.88
CA PRO A 502 -4.20 37.99 33.35
C PRO A 502 -4.02 39.08 32.28
N PRO A 503 -4.99 39.98 32.07
CA PRO A 503 -4.89 41.03 31.06
C PRO A 503 -3.67 41.92 31.34
N ALA A 504 -2.91 42.24 30.28
CA ALA A 504 -1.63 42.95 30.32
C ALA A 504 -1.65 44.30 31.07
N GLN A 505 -2.83 44.88 31.34
CA GLN A 505 -2.99 46.07 32.16
C GLN A 505 -2.58 45.88 33.64
N THR A 506 -2.60 44.65 34.18
CA THR A 506 -2.28 44.40 35.59
C THR A 506 -0.79 44.22 35.89
N LEU A 507 0.04 43.88 34.89
CA LEU A 507 1.49 43.72 35.07
C LEU A 507 2.26 45.05 35.06
N ARG A 508 1.72 46.10 34.44
CA ARG A 508 2.34 47.44 34.44
C ARG A 508 2.31 48.14 35.80
N GLN A 509 1.44 47.74 36.71
CA GLN A 509 1.29 48.42 38.01
C GLN A 509 2.15 47.84 39.14
N GLN A 510 2.80 46.67 38.97
CA GLN A 510 3.53 46.02 40.07
C GLN A 510 5.05 46.25 40.12
N ASN A 511 5.67 46.78 39.07
CA ASN A 511 7.12 47.09 39.09
C ASN A 511 7.39 48.59 38.98
N GLY A 512 7.01 49.33 40.02
CA GLY A 512 7.51 50.67 40.30
C GLY A 512 8.93 50.65 40.84
N LYS A 513 9.92 50.38 39.98
CA LYS A 513 11.33 50.75 40.24
C LYS A 513 11.95 51.31 38.96
N LYS A 514 11.93 52.64 38.85
CA LYS A 514 12.74 53.41 37.90
C LYS A 514 14.20 53.20 38.25
N HIS A 515 14.95 52.50 37.39
CA HIS A 515 16.39 52.72 37.27
C HIS A 515 16.64 53.47 35.98
N LYS A 516 17.25 54.64 36.13
CA LYS A 516 17.67 55.55 35.06
C LYS A 516 19.15 55.24 34.79
N TYR A 517 19.47 54.75 33.61
CA TYR A 517 20.82 54.78 33.05
C TYR A 517 20.70 55.10 31.56
N ASP A 518 21.63 55.94 31.12
CA ASP A 518 21.63 56.73 29.90
C ASP A 518 21.92 55.90 28.63
N ASP A 519 21.35 56.42 27.53
CA ASP A 519 21.82 56.44 26.13
C ASP A 519 23.10 55.64 25.80
N ASP A 520 22.99 54.62 24.95
CA ASP A 520 23.52 54.67 23.58
C ASP A 520 23.33 53.33 22.85
N ALA A 521 23.13 53.44 21.52
CA ALA A 521 23.17 52.41 20.48
C ALA A 521 21.86 51.64 20.14
N ASP A 522 21.20 52.16 19.08
CA ASP A 522 20.49 51.44 18.02
C ASP A 522 19.76 50.14 18.42
N THR A 523 18.52 50.29 18.88
CA THR A 523 17.49 49.30 18.55
C THR A 523 16.35 50.05 17.90
N THR A 524 16.35 49.97 16.57
CA THR A 524 15.26 50.33 15.70
C THR A 524 13.94 49.92 16.34
N SER A 525 13.09 50.92 16.52
CA SER A 525 11.67 50.81 16.79
C SER A 525 11.04 49.76 15.87
N SER A 526 10.87 48.53 16.36
CA SER A 526 9.77 47.69 15.91
C SER A 526 8.59 48.06 16.79
N THR A 527 7.89 49.07 16.30
CA THR A 527 6.45 49.26 16.47
C THR A 527 5.79 47.93 16.83
N MET A 528 5.06 47.92 17.95
CA MET A 528 4.00 46.95 18.19
C MET A 528 2.91 47.17 17.14
N GLU A 529 3.18 46.76 15.90
CA GLU A 529 2.16 46.48 14.90
C GLU A 529 1.70 45.05 15.13
N GLY A 530 0.38 44.85 15.18
CA GLY A 530 -0.22 43.54 15.39
C GLY A 530 0.27 42.55 14.34
N GLY A 531 1.26 41.74 14.70
CA GLY A 531 1.58 40.52 13.97
C GLY A 531 0.32 39.66 13.93
N ASN A 532 -0.06 39.18 12.76
CA ASN A 532 -1.32 38.47 12.59
C ASN A 532 -1.36 37.31 13.59
N GLU A 533 -2.43 37.22 14.38
CA GLU A 533 -2.58 36.24 15.46
C GLU A 533 -2.48 34.77 14.98
N GLU A 534 -2.70 34.56 13.67
CA GLU A 534 -2.53 33.28 12.94
C GLU A 534 -1.07 32.97 12.57
N ASP A 535 -0.20 33.96 12.45
CA ASP A 535 1.21 33.76 12.05
C ASP A 535 2.02 33.13 13.21
N ASP A 536 1.76 33.55 14.45
CA ASP A 536 2.46 33.04 15.63
C ASP A 536 1.94 31.65 16.06
N PHE A 537 0.64 31.40 15.91
CA PHE A 537 -0.02 30.15 16.31
C PHE A 537 -0.92 29.60 15.20
N PRO A 538 -0.32 29.07 14.11
CA PRO A 538 -1.08 28.56 12.98
C PRO A 538 -1.91 27.32 13.29
N LEU A 539 -1.54 26.60 14.34
CA LEU A 539 -2.21 25.41 14.86
C LEU A 539 -2.50 25.63 16.34
N ASN A 540 -3.59 25.04 16.84
CA ASN A 540 -3.87 25.07 18.26
C ASN A 540 -3.01 24.02 19.00
N PRO A 541 -1.96 24.43 19.75
CA PRO A 541 -1.01 23.51 20.38
C PRO A 541 -1.60 22.70 21.53
N THR A 542 -2.82 23.01 21.97
CA THR A 542 -3.51 22.34 23.08
C THR A 542 -4.23 21.06 22.64
N LEU A 543 -4.46 20.86 21.33
CA LEU A 543 -5.25 19.74 20.82
C LEU A 543 -4.46 18.43 20.79
N LEU A 544 -3.12 18.46 20.75
CA LEU A 544 -2.28 17.25 20.65
C LEU A 544 -1.39 17.09 21.87
N LEU A 545 -1.16 15.84 22.26
CA LEU A 545 -0.24 15.43 23.31
C LEU A 545 0.86 14.54 22.76
N ALA A 546 2.07 14.74 23.30
CA ALA A 546 3.27 13.97 22.99
C ALA A 546 3.57 13.89 21.48
N PRO A 547 3.75 15.04 20.79
CA PRO A 547 4.26 15.03 19.43
C PRO A 547 5.62 14.31 19.42
N SER A 548 5.75 13.27 18.60
CA SER A 548 7.00 12.53 18.46
C SER A 548 7.33 12.30 17.00
N LEU A 549 8.61 12.46 16.69
CA LEU A 549 9.17 12.27 15.36
C LEU A 549 9.96 10.96 15.36
N GLN A 550 9.66 10.09 14.41
CA GLN A 550 10.25 8.75 14.32
C GLN A 550 10.60 8.41 12.88
N THR A 551 11.58 7.51 12.72
CA THR A 551 11.90 6.85 11.45
C THR A 551 12.32 5.42 11.75
N ALA A 552 12.19 4.55 10.76
CA ALA A 552 12.68 3.17 10.81
C ALA A 552 13.61 2.90 9.64
N ARG A 553 14.58 2.02 9.85
CA ARG A 553 15.48 1.59 8.79
C ARG A 553 15.64 0.08 8.86
N ALA A 554 15.12 -0.61 7.85
CA ALA A 554 15.43 -2.02 7.63
C ALA A 554 16.79 -2.18 6.93
N ARG A 555 17.64 -3.09 7.44
CA ARG A 555 18.89 -3.50 6.76
C ARG A 555 18.81 -4.99 6.43
N GLN A 556 18.84 -5.32 5.14
CA GLN A 556 18.81 -6.70 4.68
C GLN A 556 20.14 -7.40 4.94
N TRP A 557 20.08 -8.68 5.32
CA TRP A 557 21.23 -9.53 5.58
C TRP A 557 21.31 -10.68 4.58
N GLN A 558 22.52 -10.98 4.13
CA GLN A 558 22.82 -12.29 3.57
C GLN A 558 23.08 -13.24 4.73
N VAL A 559 22.36 -14.35 4.77
CA VAL A 559 22.50 -15.39 5.81
C VAL A 559 22.84 -16.69 5.11
N LEU A 560 24.14 -16.97 5.01
CA LEU A 560 24.69 -18.19 4.44
C LEU A 560 25.81 -18.69 5.38
N PRO A 561 26.03 -20.02 5.46
CA PRO A 561 27.14 -20.58 6.22
C PRO A 561 28.46 -19.90 5.85
N GLN A 562 29.19 -19.43 6.86
CA GLN A 562 30.48 -18.74 6.76
C GLN A 562 30.49 -17.48 5.86
N ARG A 563 29.32 -17.00 5.42
CA ARG A 563 29.15 -15.86 4.49
C ARG A 563 28.04 -14.91 4.96
N THR A 564 27.79 -14.85 6.26
CA THR A 564 26.74 -14.01 6.84
C THR A 564 27.26 -12.58 7.03
N HIS A 565 26.64 -11.63 6.35
CA HIS A 565 26.97 -10.21 6.45
C HIS A 565 25.77 -9.36 6.01
N PRO A 566 25.66 -8.10 6.44
CA PRO A 566 24.64 -7.20 5.89
C PRO A 566 24.90 -6.96 4.40
N MET A 567 23.85 -6.67 3.64
CA MET A 567 24.02 -6.24 2.25
C MET A 567 24.87 -4.95 2.23
N MET A 568 25.89 -4.93 1.37
CA MET A 568 26.87 -3.83 1.31
C MET A 568 26.28 -2.55 0.71
N THR A 569 25.29 -2.71 -0.16
CA THR A 569 24.58 -1.61 -0.82
C THR A 569 23.09 -1.87 -0.69
N SER A 570 22.34 -0.83 -0.35
CA SER A 570 20.88 -0.80 -0.43
C SER A 570 20.46 0.29 -1.41
N LYS A 571 19.18 0.27 -1.78
CA LYS A 571 18.56 1.39 -2.46
C LYS A 571 18.76 2.67 -1.64
N GLY A 572 19.23 3.73 -2.28
CA GLY A 572 19.22 5.09 -1.74
C GLY A 572 17.86 5.75 -1.98
N GLY A 573 17.65 6.92 -1.41
CA GLY A 573 16.38 7.63 -1.48
C GLY A 573 16.05 8.31 -0.15
N ALA A 574 14.89 8.93 -0.10
CA ALA A 574 14.29 9.40 1.13
C ALA A 574 14.00 8.21 2.04
N GLU A 575 14.39 8.38 3.31
CA GLU A 575 14.15 7.35 4.32
C GLU A 575 12.70 7.41 4.78
N GLY A 576 12.09 8.60 4.74
CA GLY A 576 10.75 8.80 5.25
C GLY A 576 10.73 8.89 6.78
N TYR A 577 9.84 9.73 7.25
CA TYR A 577 9.68 10.11 8.64
C TYR A 577 8.20 10.11 9.00
N ILE A 578 7.92 9.85 10.27
CA ILE A 578 6.57 9.79 10.79
C ILE A 578 6.48 10.71 12.01
N PHE A 579 5.53 11.63 11.97
CA PHE A 579 5.05 12.37 13.13
C PHE A 579 3.88 11.60 13.74
N THR A 580 3.90 11.43 15.06
CA THR A 580 2.80 10.82 15.80
C THR A 580 2.40 11.68 16.99
N ALA A 581 1.10 11.72 17.28
CA ALA A 581 0.57 12.38 18.46
C ALA A 581 -0.78 11.77 18.87
N THR A 582 -1.22 12.06 20.08
CA THR A 582 -2.56 11.69 20.57
C THR A 582 -3.43 12.94 20.69
N ARG A 583 -4.63 12.90 20.11
CA ARG A 583 -5.64 13.95 20.25
C ARG A 583 -6.12 14.02 21.71
N VAL A 584 -6.13 15.20 22.29
CA VAL A 584 -6.60 15.44 23.67
C VAL A 584 -7.60 16.58 23.71
N LEU A 585 -8.61 16.47 24.56
CA LEU A 585 -9.58 17.54 24.78
C LEU A 585 -9.03 18.48 25.88
N PRO A 586 -8.78 19.76 25.59
CA PRO A 586 -8.39 20.72 26.62
C PRO A 586 -9.49 20.85 27.67
N VAL A 587 -9.12 21.01 28.95
CA VAL A 587 -10.08 21.30 30.02
C VAL A 587 -10.60 22.72 29.83
N GLU A 588 -11.92 22.89 29.86
CA GLU A 588 -12.54 24.22 29.82
C GLU A 588 -12.27 24.98 31.13
N GLY A 589 -11.61 26.14 31.04
CA GLY A 589 -11.35 27.05 32.15
C GLY A 589 -9.91 27.03 32.71
N ARG A 590 -9.68 27.76 33.80
CA ARG A 590 -8.37 27.82 34.46
C ARG A 590 -8.07 26.48 35.14
N VAL A 591 -7.08 25.77 34.61
CA VAL A 591 -6.51 24.59 35.26
C VAL A 591 -5.73 25.04 36.49
N GLU A 592 -6.40 25.13 37.64
CA GLU A 592 -5.71 25.24 38.92
C GLU A 592 -5.03 23.90 39.21
N ALA A 593 -3.70 23.87 39.12
CA ALA A 593 -2.93 22.74 39.58
C ALA A 593 -3.14 22.57 41.10
N ARG A 594 -4.11 21.73 41.51
CA ARG A 594 -4.21 21.21 42.88
C ARG A 594 -3.09 20.20 43.14
N GLY A 595 -1.84 20.65 43.03
CA GLY A 595 -0.70 19.96 43.58
C GLY A 595 -0.75 20.11 45.10
N HIS A 596 -0.94 19.00 45.82
CA HIS A 596 -0.77 18.96 47.27
C HIS A 596 0.73 19.10 47.58
N HIS A 597 1.27 20.30 47.42
CA HIS A 597 2.62 20.63 47.85
C HIS A 597 2.62 20.71 49.38
N GLY A 598 2.68 19.55 50.03
CA GLY A 598 3.03 19.43 51.43
C GLY A 598 4.43 20.01 51.64
N LYS A 599 4.51 21.31 51.93
CA LYS A 599 5.75 21.96 52.36
C LYS A 599 6.13 21.38 53.72
N LYS A 600 6.88 20.27 53.74
CA LYS A 600 7.68 19.90 54.92
C LYS A 600 8.79 20.94 55.06
N LYS A 601 8.51 22.03 55.78
CA LYS A 601 9.54 22.92 56.31
C LYS A 601 10.43 22.08 57.23
N ARG A 602 11.68 21.85 56.81
CA ARG A 602 12.72 21.28 57.66
C ARG A 602 13.11 22.37 58.66
N LYS A 603 12.75 22.20 59.93
CA LYS A 603 13.14 23.08 61.03
C LYS A 603 14.61 22.75 61.36
N VAL A 604 15.50 23.73 61.22
CA VAL A 604 16.88 23.63 61.70
C VAL A 604 16.89 24.37 63.03
N ASP A 605 17.04 23.64 64.13
CA ASP A 605 17.19 24.22 65.46
C ASP A 605 18.63 24.77 65.58
N MET A 606 18.76 26.05 65.93
CA MET A 606 20.03 26.68 66.26
C MET A 606 20.39 26.34 67.71
N GLU A 607 21.42 25.52 67.92
CA GLU A 607 22.02 25.33 69.24
C GLU A 607 22.85 26.56 69.63
N ILE A 608 22.48 27.15 70.77
CA ILE A 608 23.18 28.25 71.43
C ILE A 608 24.38 27.65 72.17
N GLY A 609 25.59 27.91 71.66
CA GLY A 609 26.84 27.54 72.33
C GLY A 609 27.12 28.46 73.52
N THR A 610 27.03 27.91 74.73
CA THR A 610 27.45 28.53 75.99
C THR A 610 28.97 28.74 76.04
N ALA A 611 29.38 29.97 76.35
CA ALA A 611 30.76 30.34 76.64
C ALA A 611 31.23 29.80 78.00
N ILE A 612 32.47 29.30 78.06
CA ILE A 612 33.19 28.92 79.29
C ILE A 612 34.19 30.05 79.63
N PRO A 613 34.30 30.48 80.90
CA PRO A 613 35.06 31.67 81.30
C PRO A 613 36.54 31.38 81.59
N ALA A 614 37.39 32.40 81.49
CA ALA A 614 38.75 32.40 82.04
C ALA A 614 39.05 33.75 82.73
N SER A 615 39.30 33.68 84.04
CA SER A 615 40.11 34.58 84.91
C SER A 615 40.13 36.08 84.56
N SER A 616 39.63 36.99 85.40
CA SER A 616 40.17 37.33 86.72
C SER A 616 39.13 38.08 87.55
#